data_AF-A0A7J3MFC2-F1
#
_entry.id   AF-A0A7J3MFC2-F1
#
_cell.length_a   1.000
_cell.length_b   1.000
_cell.length_c   1.000
_cell.angle_alpha   90.00
_cell.angle_beta   90.00
_cell.angle_gamma   90.00
#
_symmetry.space_group_name_H-M   'P 1'
#
loop_
_entity.id
_entity.type
_entity.pdbx_description
1 polymer ?
#
loop_
_entity_poly.entity_id
_entity_poly.type
_entity_poly.pdbx_seq_one_letter_code
_entity_poly.pdbx_strand_id
1 'polypeptide(L)'
;MTAYLTVGFIMFRLFKLELKEIDVMLNLLLISGVSASAALIPIIYYTEPRWRLSALSLLLLLMISILFSVNRDRSKRKYIAKLTLPYSIPLFVVVGQCLFVVLLLYPEMFYVGGLDIIRHYSTSFPSLYEYLFHRSYYPFFNLIISLIILFDISHESIQILLAFLNIFIVVLSAFTMIKSYLDGFDERAKYISFMIFMLSSGFGWLFFLQRAALDGNLANKLSLLELVRSASWHDVGSGQASWLWLWFRPMSFSFAILFAIFQMILANNKNISSGKDIAFLSFLCVLLGLIHLPELILFNMIAFTGILILGRSPEIKFPELSSALIIASSIILLMNIITSFFLKNTLIMSEFTLEILVANTILAFINYFLMKSNCVVRLTSKLTKRLVNKPRLNVLLDGALIILLSGLAAWLIDPTVFSFSKVATTYYVPTMMYPVTLGLPSFLAILGIKSTINSKKTDIKLLFLVISLLTTISFGKLISAIVMEIVDIPAAYGEKRFFPLIYIIQSIFASIPLTGTL
;
A
#
# COMPACT_ATOMS: atom_id res chain seq x y z
N MET A 1 -17.37 8.06 13.94
CA MET A 1 -17.29 7.62 12.53
C MET A 1 -17.68 8.73 11.54
N THR A 2 -18.82 9.39 11.68
CA THR A 2 -19.23 10.47 10.75
C THR A 2 -18.32 11.72 10.84
N ALA A 3 -17.72 12.05 12.00
CA ALA A 3 -16.68 13.11 12.14
C ALA A 3 -15.41 12.82 11.36
N TYR A 4 -15.05 11.54 11.37
CA TYR A 4 -13.94 10.95 10.63
C TYR A 4 -14.25 10.81 9.13
N LEU A 5 -15.38 11.26 8.60
CA LEU A 5 -15.65 11.26 7.14
C LEU A 5 -15.78 12.68 6.58
N THR A 6 -15.83 13.68 7.46
CA THR A 6 -16.17 15.06 7.14
C THR A 6 -14.98 15.85 6.65
N VAL A 7 -13.79 15.69 7.25
CA VAL A 7 -12.60 16.45 6.82
C VAL A 7 -12.16 16.04 5.41
N GLY A 8 -12.20 14.76 5.10
CA GLY A 8 -11.99 14.25 3.76
C GLY A 8 -13.08 14.69 2.79
N PHE A 9 -14.33 14.86 3.24
CA PHE A 9 -15.41 15.39 2.39
C PHE A 9 -15.21 16.85 2.03
N ILE A 10 -14.73 17.64 2.97
CA ILE A 10 -14.37 19.04 2.73
C ILE A 10 -13.23 19.12 1.75
N MET A 11 -12.15 18.37 1.97
CA MET A 11 -11.03 18.35 1.04
C MET A 11 -11.48 17.88 -0.34
N PHE A 12 -12.26 16.81 -0.43
CA PHE A 12 -12.82 16.31 -1.69
C PHE A 12 -13.64 17.37 -2.45
N ARG A 13 -14.51 18.12 -1.75
CA ARG A 13 -15.29 19.22 -2.32
C ARG A 13 -14.44 20.45 -2.67
N LEU A 14 -13.47 20.83 -1.83
CA LEU A 14 -12.53 21.93 -2.08
C LEU A 14 -11.71 21.67 -3.35
N PHE A 15 -11.24 20.44 -3.52
CA PHE A 15 -10.52 20.03 -4.72
C PHE A 15 -11.43 19.80 -5.94
N LYS A 16 -12.76 19.84 -5.78
CA LYS A 16 -13.74 19.55 -6.84
C LYS A 16 -13.41 18.24 -7.60
N LEU A 17 -12.98 17.21 -6.87
CA LEU A 17 -12.65 15.93 -7.47
C LEU A 17 -13.95 15.28 -7.99
N GLU A 18 -14.03 15.02 -9.29
CA GLU A 18 -15.11 14.22 -9.87
C GLU A 18 -14.67 12.77 -9.92
N LEU A 19 -14.87 12.02 -8.82
CA LEU A 19 -14.58 10.58 -8.78
C LEU A 19 -15.88 9.76 -8.78
N LYS A 20 -15.82 8.51 -9.23
CA LYS A 20 -16.97 7.59 -9.14
C LYS A 20 -17.25 7.28 -7.65
N GLU A 21 -18.48 6.99 -7.27
CA GLU A 21 -18.95 7.03 -5.87
C GLU A 21 -18.09 6.23 -4.85
N ILE A 22 -17.55 5.08 -5.25
CA ILE A 22 -16.66 4.25 -4.40
C ILE A 22 -15.28 4.93 -4.21
N ASP A 23 -14.76 5.56 -5.26
CA ASP A 23 -13.49 6.29 -5.24
C ASP A 23 -13.60 7.56 -4.38
N VAL A 24 -14.79 8.17 -4.34
CA VAL A 24 -15.11 9.26 -3.41
C VAL A 24 -15.00 8.71 -1.98
N MET A 25 -15.78 7.69 -1.61
CA MET A 25 -15.76 7.13 -0.25
C MET A 25 -14.37 6.72 0.24
N LEU A 26 -13.56 6.12 -0.63
CA LEU A 26 -12.19 5.73 -0.28
C LEU A 26 -11.30 6.95 0.00
N ASN A 27 -11.29 7.93 -0.91
CA ASN A 27 -10.50 9.14 -0.71
C ASN A 27 -11.02 9.92 0.50
N LEU A 28 -12.34 9.93 0.73
CA LEU A 28 -12.94 10.48 1.94
C LEU A 28 -12.41 9.80 3.20
N LEU A 29 -12.38 8.47 3.25
CA LEU A 29 -11.86 7.70 4.40
C LEU A 29 -10.38 7.97 4.64
N LEU A 30 -9.56 7.92 3.59
CA LEU A 30 -8.11 8.16 3.66
C LEU A 30 -7.79 9.60 4.09
N ILE A 31 -8.39 10.59 3.43
CA ILE A 31 -8.13 12.00 3.75
C ILE A 31 -8.67 12.34 5.13
N SER A 32 -9.89 11.90 5.48
CA SER A 32 -10.49 12.30 6.74
C SER A 32 -9.74 11.76 7.94
N GLY A 33 -9.19 10.55 7.84
CA GLY A 33 -8.44 9.97 8.94
C GLY A 33 -7.17 10.72 9.29
N VAL A 34 -6.51 11.25 8.27
CA VAL A 34 -5.21 11.90 8.44
C VAL A 34 -5.35 13.41 8.58
N SER A 35 -6.32 14.03 7.90
CA SER A 35 -6.60 15.45 8.06
C SER A 35 -7.28 15.77 9.39
N ALA A 36 -8.11 14.88 9.95
CA ALA A 36 -8.57 15.03 11.33
C ALA A 36 -7.39 14.99 12.30
N SER A 37 -6.43 14.09 12.05
CA SER A 37 -5.20 13.98 12.83
C SER A 37 -4.35 15.25 12.74
N ALA A 38 -4.05 15.72 11.52
CA ALA A 38 -3.24 16.93 11.29
C ALA A 38 -3.91 18.22 11.81
N ALA A 39 -5.23 18.37 11.66
CA ALA A 39 -5.97 19.54 12.12
C ALA A 39 -6.14 19.59 13.64
N LEU A 40 -6.08 18.46 14.32
CA LEU A 40 -6.19 18.37 15.78
C LEU A 40 -4.87 18.66 16.50
N ILE A 41 -3.70 18.55 15.82
CA ILE A 41 -2.38 18.84 16.44
C ILE A 41 -2.33 20.24 17.07
N PRO A 42 -2.69 21.34 16.38
CA PRO A 42 -2.65 22.68 16.99
C PRO A 42 -3.72 22.86 18.08
N ILE A 43 -4.90 22.23 17.91
CA ILE A 43 -6.04 22.36 18.82
C ILE A 43 -5.73 21.65 20.15
N ILE A 44 -5.17 20.45 20.10
CA ILE A 44 -4.72 19.69 21.27
C ILE A 44 -3.64 20.46 22.04
N TYR A 45 -2.73 21.13 21.31
CA TYR A 45 -1.59 21.85 21.91
C TYR A 45 -1.99 23.17 22.57
N TYR A 46 -2.92 23.92 21.98
CA TYR A 46 -3.23 25.29 22.43
C TYR A 46 -4.52 25.44 23.24
N THR A 47 -5.28 24.36 23.48
CA THR A 47 -6.60 24.50 24.12
C THR A 47 -6.82 23.60 25.34
N GLU A 48 -7.36 24.19 26.41
CA GLU A 48 -7.77 23.47 27.63
C GLU A 48 -8.80 22.37 27.34
N PRO A 49 -8.92 21.32 28.19
CA PRO A 49 -9.83 20.19 27.99
C PRO A 49 -11.27 20.55 27.60
N ARG A 50 -11.80 21.67 28.12
CA ARG A 50 -13.15 22.19 27.79
C ARG A 50 -13.33 22.58 26.32
N TRP A 51 -12.29 23.02 25.64
CA TRP A 51 -12.34 23.40 24.22
C TRP A 51 -12.21 22.19 23.28
N ARG A 52 -11.80 21.02 23.80
CA ARG A 52 -11.81 19.76 23.03
C ARG A 52 -13.23 19.36 22.65
N LEU A 53 -14.19 19.57 23.55
CA LEU A 53 -15.63 19.41 23.28
C LEU A 53 -16.13 20.42 22.26
N SER A 54 -15.62 21.66 22.27
CA SER A 54 -15.94 22.70 21.28
C SER A 54 -15.38 22.39 19.89
N ALA A 55 -14.18 21.80 19.81
CA ALA A 55 -13.60 21.35 18.54
C ALA A 55 -14.30 20.10 18.01
N LEU A 56 -14.69 19.18 18.89
CA LEU A 56 -15.49 18.01 18.53
C LEU A 56 -16.90 18.41 18.06
N SER A 57 -17.51 19.41 18.72
CA SER A 57 -18.81 19.96 18.32
C SER A 57 -18.72 20.79 17.04
N LEU A 58 -17.60 21.47 16.77
CA LEU A 58 -17.35 22.12 15.49
C LEU A 58 -17.22 21.07 14.37
N LEU A 59 -16.49 19.97 14.60
CA LEU A 59 -16.40 18.82 13.70
C LEU A 59 -17.78 18.18 13.44
N LEU A 60 -18.60 18.05 14.48
CA LEU A 60 -20.00 17.60 14.42
C LEU A 60 -20.92 18.55 13.65
N LEU A 61 -20.77 19.86 13.84
CA LEU A 61 -21.53 20.87 13.08
C LEU A 61 -21.11 20.88 11.60
N LEU A 62 -19.82 20.68 11.33
CA LEU A 62 -19.27 20.50 9.98
C LEU A 62 -19.84 19.24 9.32
N MET A 63 -19.99 18.14 10.08
CA MET A 63 -20.63 16.90 9.62
C MET A 63 -22.10 17.11 9.24
N ILE A 64 -22.85 17.80 10.10
CA ILE A 64 -24.28 18.06 9.91
C ILE A 64 -24.49 18.95 8.68
N SER A 65 -23.73 20.04 8.56
CA SER A 65 -23.73 20.93 7.39
C SER A 65 -23.47 20.17 6.07
N ILE A 66 -22.61 19.16 6.12
CA ILE A 66 -22.28 18.30 4.98
C ILE A 66 -23.39 17.30 4.64
N LEU A 67 -24.03 16.68 5.64
CA LEU A 67 -25.19 15.83 5.39
C LEU A 67 -26.33 16.63 4.74
N PHE A 68 -26.52 17.88 5.14
CA PHE A 68 -27.44 18.81 4.47
C PHE A 68 -26.97 19.21 3.06
N SER A 69 -25.67 19.41 2.82
CA SER A 69 -25.10 19.72 1.50
C SER A 69 -25.19 18.56 0.51
N VAL A 70 -24.99 17.31 0.97
CA VAL A 70 -25.14 16.09 0.16
C VAL A 70 -26.61 15.85 -0.21
N ASN A 71 -27.55 16.15 0.69
CA ASN A 71 -28.98 16.05 0.39
C ASN A 71 -29.49 17.13 -0.57
N ARG A 72 -28.87 18.32 -0.60
CA ARG A 72 -29.31 19.44 -1.44
C ARG A 72 -29.03 19.24 -2.94
N ASP A 73 -28.11 18.34 -3.31
CA ASP A 73 -27.72 18.03 -4.70
C ASP A 73 -28.48 16.82 -5.30
N ARG A 74 -29.47 16.26 -4.60
CA ARG A 74 -30.25 15.09 -5.08
C ARG A 74 -31.00 15.36 -6.38
N SER A 75 -31.31 16.61 -6.73
CA SER A 75 -32.06 16.95 -7.93
C SER A 75 -31.29 16.77 -9.25
N LYS A 76 -29.97 16.51 -9.21
CA LYS A 76 -29.13 16.33 -10.42
C LYS A 76 -28.47 14.96 -10.58
N ARG A 77 -28.56 14.05 -9.61
CA ARG A 77 -27.90 12.73 -9.70
C ARG A 77 -28.84 11.66 -10.23
N LYS A 78 -28.86 11.50 -11.56
CA LYS A 78 -29.40 10.32 -12.28
C LYS A 78 -28.46 9.10 -12.21
N TYR A 79 -27.66 8.97 -11.15
CA TYR A 79 -26.77 7.84 -10.94
C TYR A 79 -27.31 6.95 -9.83
N ILE A 80 -28.33 6.17 -10.15
CA ILE A 80 -28.57 4.94 -9.41
C ILE A 80 -27.48 4.00 -9.89
N ALA A 81 -26.45 3.76 -9.07
CA ALA A 81 -25.48 2.71 -9.35
C ALA A 81 -26.27 1.40 -9.55
N LYS A 82 -26.44 0.97 -10.80
CA LYS A 82 -26.90 -0.37 -11.11
C LYS A 82 -25.78 -1.30 -10.66
N LEU A 83 -25.83 -1.71 -9.40
CA LEU A 83 -25.04 -2.82 -8.89
C LEU A 83 -25.52 -4.04 -9.66
N THR A 84 -24.79 -4.40 -10.71
CA THR A 84 -25.07 -5.60 -11.45
C THR A 84 -24.66 -6.78 -10.56
N LEU A 85 -25.65 -7.57 -10.13
CA LEU A 85 -25.53 -8.67 -9.16
C LEU A 85 -24.31 -9.60 -9.35
N PRO A 86 -23.89 -9.98 -10.57
CA PRO A 86 -22.74 -10.86 -10.77
C PRO A 86 -21.42 -10.26 -10.28
N TYR A 87 -21.34 -8.93 -10.24
CA TYR A 87 -20.11 -8.18 -10.00
C TYR A 87 -19.95 -7.72 -8.55
N SER A 88 -21.01 -7.80 -7.74
CA SER A 88 -20.95 -7.57 -6.30
C SER A 88 -20.59 -8.82 -5.49
N ILE A 89 -20.76 -10.01 -6.07
CA ILE A 89 -20.46 -11.30 -5.40
C ILE A 89 -18.99 -11.39 -4.98
N PRO A 90 -17.99 -11.11 -5.85
CA PRO A 90 -16.58 -11.19 -5.45
C PRO A 90 -16.24 -10.28 -4.26
N LEU A 91 -16.79 -9.06 -4.26
CA LEU A 91 -16.59 -8.11 -3.16
C LEU A 91 -17.25 -8.62 -1.87
N PHE A 92 -18.47 -9.17 -1.95
CA PHE A 92 -19.16 -9.74 -0.80
C PHE A 92 -18.43 -10.94 -0.23
N VAL A 93 -17.92 -11.86 -1.07
CA VAL A 93 -17.15 -13.03 -0.65
C VAL A 93 -15.85 -12.58 0.04
N VAL A 94 -15.09 -11.67 -0.56
CA VAL A 94 -13.85 -11.14 0.01
C VAL A 94 -14.11 -10.45 1.34
N VAL A 95 -15.04 -9.51 1.40
CA VAL A 95 -15.36 -8.78 2.63
C VAL A 95 -15.87 -9.74 3.69
N GLY A 96 -16.80 -10.64 3.34
CA GLY A 96 -17.34 -11.65 4.23
C GLY A 96 -16.24 -12.54 4.85
N GLN A 97 -15.27 -12.97 4.05
CA GLN A 97 -14.11 -13.71 4.55
C GLN A 97 -13.24 -12.87 5.50
N CYS A 98 -12.91 -11.64 5.13
CA CYS A 98 -12.13 -10.77 6.01
C CYS A 98 -12.83 -10.53 7.34
N LEU A 99 -14.16 -10.30 7.31
CA LEU A 99 -14.97 -10.12 8.50
C LEU A 99 -15.00 -11.39 9.35
N PHE A 100 -15.20 -12.55 8.73
CA PHE A 100 -15.18 -13.84 9.41
C PHE A 100 -13.86 -14.07 10.16
N VAL A 101 -12.72 -13.81 9.49
CA VAL A 101 -11.38 -13.95 10.10
C VAL A 101 -11.19 -12.97 11.25
N VAL A 102 -11.57 -11.69 11.09
CA VAL A 102 -11.42 -10.70 12.16
C VAL A 102 -12.30 -11.06 13.36
N LEU A 103 -13.57 -11.42 13.14
CA LEU A 103 -14.48 -11.79 14.22
C LEU A 103 -14.01 -13.04 14.99
N LEU A 104 -13.35 -13.97 14.31
CA LEU A 104 -12.81 -15.18 14.95
C LEU A 104 -11.52 -14.91 15.73
N LEU A 105 -10.61 -14.09 15.20
CA LEU A 105 -9.27 -13.93 15.75
C LEU A 105 -9.13 -12.76 16.72
N TYR A 106 -9.73 -11.60 16.42
CA TYR A 106 -9.43 -10.36 17.12
C TYR A 106 -9.85 -10.24 18.59
N PRO A 107 -10.91 -10.93 19.09
CA PRO A 107 -11.28 -10.83 20.50
C PRO A 107 -10.13 -11.14 21.48
N GLU A 108 -9.23 -12.05 21.11
CA GLU A 108 -8.12 -12.48 21.97
C GLU A 108 -6.76 -11.88 21.58
N MET A 109 -6.66 -11.23 20.41
CA MET A 109 -5.40 -10.68 19.89
C MET A 109 -4.80 -9.57 20.78
N PHE A 110 -5.60 -8.89 21.59
CA PHE A 110 -5.09 -7.88 22.53
C PHE A 110 -4.17 -8.46 23.59
N TYR A 111 -4.33 -9.75 23.93
CA TYR A 111 -3.55 -10.40 24.98
C TYR A 111 -2.28 -11.06 24.44
N VAL A 112 -2.09 -11.06 23.11
CA VAL A 112 -0.91 -11.64 22.46
C VAL A 112 0.22 -10.61 22.41
N GLY A 113 1.06 -10.61 23.44
CA GLY A 113 2.21 -9.71 23.55
C GLY A 113 3.13 -9.72 22.31
N GLY A 114 3.71 -8.57 21.99
CA GLY A 114 4.67 -8.42 20.89
C GLY A 114 4.05 -8.16 19.51
N LEU A 115 2.71 -8.19 19.38
CA LEU A 115 2.05 -7.78 18.14
C LEU A 115 2.21 -6.28 17.88
N ASP A 116 2.36 -5.93 16.59
CA ASP A 116 2.50 -4.52 16.13
C ASP A 116 1.36 -3.65 16.69
N ILE A 117 0.14 -4.17 16.72
CA ILE A 117 -1.03 -3.41 17.16
C ILE A 117 -0.99 -3.05 18.64
N ILE A 118 -0.46 -3.93 19.49
CA ILE A 118 -0.22 -3.64 20.91
C ILE A 118 0.93 -2.65 21.04
N ARG A 119 2.04 -2.86 20.31
CA ARG A 119 3.17 -1.93 20.33
C ARG A 119 2.71 -0.52 19.99
N HIS A 120 1.98 -0.34 18.89
CA HIS A 120 1.46 0.97 18.48
C HIS A 120 0.43 1.52 19.47
N TYR A 121 -0.46 0.68 20.00
CA TYR A 121 -1.40 1.07 21.06
C TYR A 121 -0.68 1.60 22.30
N SER A 122 0.25 0.83 22.86
CA SER A 122 1.05 1.20 24.03
C SER A 122 1.89 2.44 23.78
N THR A 123 2.39 2.65 22.55
CA THR A 123 3.12 3.88 22.24
C THR A 123 2.19 5.09 22.09
N SER A 124 0.92 4.88 21.77
CA SER A 124 -0.11 5.92 21.63
C SER A 124 -0.90 6.23 22.91
N PHE A 125 -0.74 5.43 23.98
CA PHE A 125 -1.53 5.54 25.22
C PHE A 125 -1.03 6.63 26.20
N PRO A 126 0.28 6.80 26.49
CA PRO A 126 0.76 7.86 27.40
C PRO A 126 0.69 9.30 26.83
N SER A 127 0.08 9.51 25.66
CA SER A 127 0.81 10.21 24.61
C SER A 127 0.18 11.48 24.03
N LEU A 128 -0.93 12.01 24.56
CA LEU A 128 -1.47 13.26 23.97
C LEU A 128 -0.66 14.52 24.31
N TYR A 129 0.06 14.55 25.44
CA TYR A 129 0.86 15.71 25.86
C TYR A 129 2.38 15.53 25.62
N GLU A 130 2.95 14.34 25.80
CA GLU A 130 4.41 14.10 25.66
C GLU A 130 4.86 13.73 24.23
N TYR A 131 3.94 13.38 23.33
CA TYR A 131 4.28 12.56 22.15
C TYR A 131 4.43 13.27 20.81
N LEU A 132 4.12 14.56 20.70
CA LEU A 132 4.53 15.29 19.49
C LEU A 132 6.07 15.23 19.30
N PHE A 133 6.80 14.78 20.33
CA PHE A 133 8.26 14.84 20.45
C PHE A 133 8.92 13.51 20.87
N HIS A 134 8.18 12.39 20.96
CA HIS A 134 8.82 11.09 21.13
C HIS A 134 9.35 10.54 19.80
N ARG A 135 10.49 9.83 19.84
CA ARG A 135 11.21 9.20 18.70
C ARG A 135 10.42 8.07 18.04
N SER A 136 9.20 8.31 17.58
CA SER A 136 8.44 7.36 16.79
C SER A 136 8.78 7.50 15.32
N TYR A 137 9.12 6.39 14.67
CA TYR A 137 9.25 6.31 13.21
C TYR A 137 7.92 6.51 12.46
N TYR A 138 6.78 6.62 13.17
CA TYR A 138 5.43 6.66 12.59
C TYR A 138 4.54 7.72 13.25
N PRO A 139 4.93 9.00 13.23
CA PRO A 139 4.30 10.05 14.03
C PRO A 139 2.81 10.22 13.70
N PHE A 140 2.44 10.23 12.42
CA PHE A 140 1.04 10.42 12.02
C PHE A 140 0.19 9.18 12.27
N PHE A 141 0.76 7.98 12.16
CA PHE A 141 0.04 6.75 12.47
C PHE A 141 -0.30 6.67 13.96
N ASN A 142 0.67 6.93 14.84
CA ASN A 142 0.44 6.90 16.27
C ASN A 142 -0.52 8.00 16.72
N LEU A 143 -0.50 9.17 16.07
CA LEU A 143 -1.47 10.24 16.31
C LEU A 143 -2.91 9.80 16.01
N ILE A 144 -3.13 9.07 14.91
CA ILE A 144 -4.45 8.51 14.58
C ILE A 144 -4.94 7.60 15.70
N ILE A 145 -4.08 6.73 16.23
CA ILE A 145 -4.44 5.83 17.33
C ILE A 145 -4.72 6.61 18.61
N SER A 146 -3.90 7.60 18.95
CA SER A 146 -4.10 8.45 20.13
C SER A 146 -5.45 9.18 20.08
N LEU A 147 -5.89 9.63 18.90
CA LEU A 147 -7.23 10.21 18.73
C LEU A 147 -8.35 9.20 18.94
N ILE A 148 -8.13 7.92 18.59
CA ILE A 148 -9.11 6.87 18.83
C ILE A 148 -9.20 6.54 20.33
N ILE A 149 -8.07 6.56 21.03
CA ILE A 149 -8.01 6.35 22.48
C ILE A 149 -8.79 7.43 23.25
N LEU A 150 -8.86 8.67 22.75
CA LEU A 150 -9.65 9.75 23.36
C LEU A 150 -11.16 9.48 23.45
N PHE A 151 -11.69 8.49 22.72
CA PHE A 151 -13.11 8.14 22.78
C PHE A 151 -13.47 7.30 24.02
N ASP A 152 -12.50 6.98 24.89
CA ASP A 152 -12.71 6.26 26.16
C ASP A 152 -13.52 4.95 26.01
N ILE A 153 -13.17 4.18 24.97
CA ILE A 153 -13.75 2.86 24.70
C ILE A 153 -12.78 1.76 25.13
N SER A 154 -13.32 0.56 25.43
CA SER A 154 -12.49 -0.59 25.85
C SER A 154 -11.38 -0.92 24.84
N HIS A 155 -10.25 -1.42 25.33
CA HIS A 155 -9.10 -1.76 24.50
C HIS A 155 -9.46 -2.77 23.41
N GLU A 156 -10.28 -3.76 23.75
CA GLU A 156 -10.81 -4.77 22.83
C GLU A 156 -11.64 -4.12 21.73
N SER A 157 -12.49 -3.14 22.07
CA SER A 157 -13.28 -2.40 21.09
C SER A 157 -12.41 -1.56 20.15
N ILE A 158 -11.32 -0.95 20.65
CA ILE A 158 -10.35 -0.22 19.79
C ILE A 158 -9.74 -1.16 18.77
N GLN A 159 -9.27 -2.33 19.20
CA GLN A 159 -8.61 -3.31 18.34
C GLN A 159 -9.54 -3.81 17.23
N ILE A 160 -10.77 -4.18 17.61
CA ILE A 160 -11.81 -4.60 16.69
C ILE A 160 -12.12 -3.47 15.69
N LEU A 161 -12.34 -2.25 16.18
CA LEU A 161 -12.60 -1.07 15.33
C LEU A 161 -11.46 -0.84 14.32
N LEU A 162 -10.21 -0.91 14.76
CA LEU A 162 -9.03 -0.72 13.92
C LEU A 162 -8.92 -1.82 12.85
N ALA A 163 -9.19 -3.08 13.21
CA ALA A 163 -9.21 -4.20 12.27
C ALA A 163 -10.28 -4.02 11.18
N PHE A 164 -11.50 -3.67 11.58
CA PHE A 164 -12.59 -3.37 10.64
C PHE A 164 -12.22 -2.20 9.72
N LEU A 165 -11.69 -1.11 10.29
CA LEU A 165 -11.25 0.06 9.52
C LEU A 165 -10.18 -0.32 8.50
N ASN A 166 -9.22 -1.16 8.88
CA ASN A 166 -8.17 -1.65 8.01
C ASN A 166 -8.72 -2.42 6.81
N ILE A 167 -9.70 -3.30 7.04
CA ILE A 167 -10.38 -4.02 5.96
C ILE A 167 -10.95 -3.02 4.96
N PHE A 168 -11.77 -2.06 5.40
CA PHE A 168 -12.38 -1.11 4.48
C PHE A 168 -11.34 -0.29 3.71
N ILE A 169 -10.30 0.20 4.39
CA ILE A 169 -9.29 1.06 3.77
C ILE A 169 -8.45 0.29 2.75
N VAL A 170 -7.87 -0.86 3.13
CA VAL A 170 -6.99 -1.64 2.26
C VAL A 170 -7.76 -2.29 1.12
N VAL A 171 -8.91 -2.91 1.43
CA VAL A 171 -9.68 -3.68 0.44
C VAL A 171 -10.26 -2.76 -0.63
N LEU A 172 -10.84 -1.62 -0.23
CA LEU A 172 -11.39 -0.68 -1.19
C LEU A 172 -10.28 -0.02 -2.02
N SER A 173 -9.15 0.38 -1.42
CA SER A 173 -8.04 1.00 -2.17
C SER A 173 -7.38 0.05 -3.16
N ALA A 174 -7.19 -1.21 -2.79
CA ALA A 174 -6.71 -2.24 -3.71
C ALA A 174 -7.68 -2.41 -4.89
N PHE A 175 -8.98 -2.52 -4.62
CA PHE A 175 -9.99 -2.71 -5.66
C PHE A 175 -10.08 -1.52 -6.63
N THR A 176 -10.06 -0.28 -6.12
CA THR A 176 -10.13 0.91 -6.97
C THR A 176 -8.88 1.07 -7.82
N MET A 177 -7.70 0.76 -7.28
CA MET A 177 -6.46 0.73 -8.05
C MET A 177 -6.53 -0.32 -9.18
N ILE A 178 -6.89 -1.56 -8.88
CA ILE A 178 -7.05 -2.64 -9.88
C ILE A 178 -8.01 -2.21 -11.00
N LYS A 179 -9.15 -1.65 -10.63
CA LYS A 179 -10.17 -1.17 -11.58
C LYS A 179 -9.62 -0.11 -12.53
N SER A 180 -8.79 0.82 -12.05
CA SER A 180 -8.20 1.87 -12.88
C SER A 180 -7.17 1.35 -13.89
N TYR A 181 -6.41 0.31 -13.52
CA TYR A 181 -5.43 -0.31 -14.42
C TYR A 181 -6.06 -1.22 -15.45
N LEU A 182 -7.15 -1.89 -15.10
CA LEU A 182 -7.90 -2.78 -16.01
C LEU A 182 -9.09 -2.05 -16.67
N ASP A 183 -9.11 -0.72 -16.66
CA ASP A 183 -10.12 0.06 -17.35
C ASP A 183 -9.95 -0.08 -18.87
N GLY A 184 -11.00 -0.52 -19.57
CA GLY A 184 -10.94 -0.88 -20.99
C GLY A 184 -10.61 -2.35 -21.27
N PHE A 185 -10.29 -3.15 -20.25
CA PHE A 185 -10.20 -4.61 -20.35
C PHE A 185 -11.55 -5.29 -20.06
N ASP A 186 -11.62 -6.61 -20.25
CA ASP A 186 -12.77 -7.42 -19.86
C ASP A 186 -13.15 -7.13 -18.40
N GLU A 187 -14.43 -6.81 -18.14
CA GLU A 187 -14.90 -6.48 -16.79
C GLU A 187 -14.58 -7.58 -15.78
N ARG A 188 -14.58 -8.85 -16.20
CA ARG A 188 -14.24 -10.00 -15.35
C ARG A 188 -12.80 -9.94 -14.84
N ALA A 189 -11.87 -9.36 -15.60
CA ALA A 189 -10.46 -9.27 -15.23
C ALA A 189 -10.28 -8.48 -13.91
N LYS A 190 -11.06 -7.41 -13.72
CA LYS A 190 -11.04 -6.58 -12.49
C LYS A 190 -11.38 -7.40 -11.25
N TYR A 191 -12.43 -8.22 -11.35
CA TYR A 191 -12.91 -9.04 -10.25
C TYR A 191 -12.01 -10.25 -10.01
N ILE A 192 -11.54 -10.91 -11.08
CA ILE A 192 -10.60 -12.02 -11.00
C ILE A 192 -9.29 -11.55 -10.36
N SER A 193 -8.74 -10.42 -10.81
CA SER A 193 -7.53 -9.82 -10.21
C SER A 193 -7.71 -9.55 -8.72
N PHE A 194 -8.83 -8.96 -8.34
CA PHE A 194 -9.12 -8.66 -6.95
C PHE A 194 -9.32 -9.92 -6.08
N MET A 195 -10.00 -10.94 -6.59
CA MET A 195 -10.11 -12.24 -5.91
C MET A 195 -8.75 -12.93 -5.78
N ILE A 196 -7.93 -12.90 -6.84
CA ILE A 196 -6.58 -13.44 -6.78
C ILE A 196 -5.78 -12.74 -5.69
N PHE A 197 -5.79 -11.41 -5.67
CA PHE A 197 -5.10 -10.63 -4.64
C PHE A 197 -5.59 -11.00 -3.24
N MET A 198 -6.90 -11.03 -3.01
CA MET A 198 -7.45 -11.17 -1.66
C MET A 198 -7.50 -12.60 -1.13
N LEU A 199 -7.71 -13.59 -2.01
CA LEU A 199 -8.04 -14.97 -1.65
C LEU A 199 -6.93 -15.97 -1.96
N SER A 200 -6.02 -15.66 -2.88
CA SER A 200 -4.90 -16.55 -3.17
C SER A 200 -3.79 -16.37 -2.14
N SER A 201 -3.05 -17.44 -1.87
CA SER A 201 -1.82 -17.43 -1.07
C SER A 201 -0.66 -17.95 -1.91
N GLY A 202 0.54 -17.96 -1.32
CA GLY A 202 1.64 -18.77 -1.80
C GLY A 202 1.37 -20.27 -1.69
N PHE A 203 2.42 -21.06 -1.90
CA PHE A 203 2.40 -22.51 -1.89
C PHE A 203 2.80 -23.14 -0.56
N GLY A 204 2.93 -22.36 0.53
CA GLY A 204 3.28 -22.89 1.85
C GLY A 204 2.32 -23.97 2.34
N TRP A 205 1.04 -23.88 1.96
CA TRP A 205 0.02 -24.89 2.29
C TRP A 205 0.26 -26.27 1.66
N LEU A 206 1.00 -26.36 0.55
CA LEU A 206 1.37 -27.66 -0.04
C LEU A 206 2.25 -28.46 0.92
N PHE A 207 3.19 -27.80 1.58
CA PHE A 207 4.03 -28.42 2.59
C PHE A 207 3.23 -28.84 3.83
N PHE A 208 2.26 -28.01 4.24
CA PHE A 208 1.32 -28.39 5.29
C PHE A 208 0.54 -29.66 4.94
N LEU A 209 -0.02 -29.75 3.74
CA LEU A 209 -0.78 -30.93 3.29
C LEU A 209 0.11 -32.17 3.19
N GLN A 210 1.33 -32.03 2.67
CA GLN A 210 2.30 -33.11 2.58
C GLN A 210 2.60 -33.69 3.97
N ARG A 211 2.91 -32.83 4.95
CA ARG A 211 3.19 -33.26 6.33
C ARG A 211 1.96 -33.82 7.04
N ALA A 212 0.81 -33.17 6.89
CA ALA A 212 -0.44 -33.67 7.46
C ALA A 212 -0.82 -35.06 6.94
N ALA A 213 -0.55 -35.35 5.66
CA ALA A 213 -0.78 -36.66 5.06
C ALA A 213 0.22 -37.72 5.53
N LEU A 214 1.51 -37.36 5.71
CA LEU A 214 2.56 -38.28 6.13
C LEU A 214 2.52 -38.60 7.62
N ASP A 215 2.33 -37.59 8.46
CA ASP A 215 2.47 -37.73 9.91
C ASP A 215 1.23 -38.40 10.53
N GLY A 216 0.06 -38.36 9.86
CA GLY A 216 -1.19 -39.04 10.24
C GLY A 216 -1.81 -38.60 11.57
N ASN A 217 -1.05 -37.89 12.40
CA ASN A 217 -1.39 -37.49 13.76
C ASN A 217 -1.29 -35.97 13.89
N LEU A 218 -2.43 -35.31 13.74
CA LEU A 218 -2.58 -33.87 13.96
C LEU A 218 -2.62 -33.50 15.45
N ALA A 219 -2.17 -34.35 16.39
CA ALA A 219 -2.14 -33.99 17.81
C ALA A 219 -1.26 -32.76 18.11
N ASN A 220 -0.25 -32.47 17.28
CA ASN A 220 0.65 -31.33 17.47
C ASN A 220 0.52 -30.27 16.36
N LYS A 221 -0.73 -29.86 16.02
CA LYS A 221 -1.03 -28.91 14.93
C LYS A 221 -0.21 -27.62 15.00
N LEU A 222 0.02 -27.09 16.20
CA LEU A 222 0.73 -25.83 16.39
C LEU A 222 2.20 -25.93 15.96
N SER A 223 2.88 -27.02 16.33
CA SER A 223 4.27 -27.27 15.90
C SER A 223 4.37 -27.41 14.38
N LEU A 224 3.40 -28.08 13.75
CA LEU A 224 3.37 -28.24 12.30
C LEU A 224 3.13 -26.89 11.61
N LEU A 225 2.20 -26.08 12.11
CA LEU A 225 1.95 -24.74 11.58
C LEU A 225 3.20 -23.85 11.70
N GLU A 226 3.93 -23.92 12.82
CA GLU A 226 5.16 -23.14 13.01
C GLU A 226 6.29 -23.61 12.07
N LEU A 227 6.45 -24.92 11.90
CA LEU A 227 7.39 -25.49 10.95
C LEU A 227 7.10 -25.02 9.52
N VAL A 228 5.84 -25.13 9.09
CA VAL A 228 5.41 -24.71 7.75
C VAL A 228 5.57 -23.20 7.59
N ARG A 229 5.18 -22.42 8.61
CA ARG A 229 5.34 -20.97 8.63
C ARG A 229 6.80 -20.57 8.44
N SER A 230 7.73 -21.22 9.14
CA SER A 230 9.17 -20.94 8.98
C SER A 230 9.71 -21.38 7.61
N ALA A 231 9.35 -22.58 7.15
CA ALA A 231 9.82 -23.14 5.88
C ALA A 231 9.25 -22.43 4.63
N SER A 232 8.11 -21.73 4.77
CA SER A 232 7.43 -21.03 3.67
C SER A 232 7.63 -19.51 3.67
N TRP A 233 8.57 -19.00 4.47
CA TRP A 233 8.76 -17.55 4.65
C TRP A 233 7.44 -16.85 5.06
N HIS A 234 6.78 -17.37 6.09
CA HIS A 234 5.52 -16.83 6.61
C HIS A 234 4.38 -16.73 5.58
N ASP A 235 4.43 -17.47 4.47
CA ASP A 235 3.29 -17.54 3.55
C ASP A 235 2.05 -18.08 4.27
N VAL A 236 2.22 -19.18 5.02
CA VAL A 236 1.18 -19.66 5.93
C VAL A 236 1.11 -18.75 7.17
N GLY A 237 -0.10 -18.26 7.46
CA GLY A 237 -0.38 -17.36 8.58
C GLY A 237 -0.16 -15.86 8.28
N SER A 238 0.54 -15.50 7.19
CA SER A 238 0.73 -14.10 6.78
C SER A 238 0.94 -13.97 5.27
N GLY A 239 0.04 -14.57 4.48
CA GLY A 239 0.00 -14.42 3.03
C GLY A 239 -0.08 -12.95 2.60
N GLN A 240 0.37 -12.62 1.39
CA GLN A 240 0.72 -11.23 1.04
C GLN A 240 -0.42 -10.22 1.24
N ALA A 241 -1.66 -10.56 0.87
CA ALA A 241 -2.80 -9.68 1.10
C ALA A 241 -3.25 -9.66 2.57
N SER A 242 -3.35 -10.83 3.22
CA SER A 242 -3.67 -10.91 4.66
C SER A 242 -2.68 -10.12 5.50
N TRP A 243 -1.43 -10.03 5.07
CA TRP A 243 -0.43 -9.23 5.75
C TRP A 243 -0.75 -7.72 5.73
N LEU A 244 -1.49 -7.24 4.72
CA LEU A 244 -1.98 -5.86 4.70
C LEU A 244 -3.32 -5.72 5.43
N TRP A 245 -4.35 -6.50 5.09
CA TRP A 245 -5.70 -6.24 5.59
C TRP A 245 -5.99 -6.80 6.98
N LEU A 246 -5.26 -7.83 7.43
CA LEU A 246 -5.49 -8.42 8.75
C LEU A 246 -5.06 -7.44 9.83
N TRP A 247 -3.84 -6.91 9.74
CA TRP A 247 -3.22 -6.09 10.79
C TRP A 247 -3.35 -4.59 10.53
N PHE A 248 -3.96 -3.83 11.45
CA PHE A 248 -3.91 -2.37 11.40
C PHE A 248 -2.56 -1.87 11.91
N ARG A 249 -1.69 -1.46 10.98
CA ARG A 249 -0.32 -1.02 11.23
C ARG A 249 0.09 0.06 10.21
N PRO A 250 1.19 0.81 10.43
CA PRO A 250 1.62 1.89 9.53
C PRO A 250 1.75 1.44 8.07
N MET A 251 2.24 0.22 7.86
CA MET A 251 2.38 -0.40 6.55
C MET A 251 1.04 -0.55 5.83
N SER A 252 0.01 -1.07 6.48
CA SER A 252 -1.30 -1.30 5.86
C SER A 252 -1.92 0.01 5.37
N PHE A 253 -1.77 1.07 6.19
CA PHE A 253 -2.30 2.38 5.88
C PHE A 253 -1.50 3.12 4.79
N SER A 254 -0.17 3.01 4.81
CA SER A 254 0.69 3.54 3.74
C SER A 254 0.43 2.85 2.40
N PHE A 255 0.20 1.54 2.38
CA PHE A 255 -0.17 0.83 1.16
C PHE A 255 -1.52 1.29 0.60
N ALA A 256 -2.50 1.57 1.44
CA ALA A 256 -3.77 2.11 0.98
C ALA A 256 -3.63 3.51 0.36
N ILE A 257 -2.77 4.37 0.94
CA ILE A 257 -2.40 5.67 0.36
C ILE A 257 -1.67 5.47 -0.96
N LEU A 258 -0.72 4.53 -1.02
CA LEU A 258 0.03 4.21 -2.23
C LEU A 258 -0.91 3.74 -3.36
N PHE A 259 -1.87 2.87 -3.07
CA PHE A 259 -2.89 2.43 -4.02
C PHE A 259 -3.76 3.59 -4.51
N ALA A 260 -4.15 4.51 -3.63
CA ALA A 260 -4.87 5.72 -4.02
C ALA A 260 -4.01 6.62 -4.92
N ILE A 261 -2.72 6.77 -4.64
CA ILE A 261 -1.81 7.54 -5.51
C ILE A 261 -1.70 6.87 -6.89
N PHE A 262 -1.48 5.55 -6.95
CA PHE A 262 -1.46 4.79 -8.20
C PHE A 262 -2.76 4.95 -9.00
N GLN A 263 -3.90 4.94 -8.33
CA GLN A 263 -5.19 5.20 -8.96
C GLN A 263 -5.24 6.60 -9.59
N MET A 264 -4.77 7.61 -8.87
CA MET A 264 -4.87 9.02 -9.28
C MET A 264 -3.97 9.41 -10.43
N ILE A 265 -2.75 8.86 -10.49
CA ILE A 265 -1.81 9.16 -11.58
C ILE A 265 -2.30 8.64 -12.94
N LEU A 266 -3.26 7.70 -12.94
CA LEU A 266 -3.93 7.17 -14.13
C LEU A 266 -5.29 7.81 -14.40
N ALA A 267 -5.89 8.45 -13.40
CA ALA A 267 -7.23 8.99 -13.52
C ALA A 267 -7.24 10.15 -14.52
N ASN A 268 -7.75 9.91 -15.73
CA ASN A 268 -7.82 10.92 -16.79
C ASN A 268 -9.02 11.87 -16.58
N ASN A 269 -9.03 12.56 -15.45
CA ASN A 269 -10.01 13.57 -15.13
C ASN A 269 -9.62 14.91 -15.76
N LYS A 270 -10.04 15.13 -17.01
CA LYS A 270 -9.85 16.39 -17.74
C LYS A 270 -10.47 17.61 -17.03
N ASN A 271 -11.36 17.39 -16.07
CA ASN A 271 -12.09 18.44 -15.35
C ASN A 271 -11.33 19.00 -14.13
N ILE A 272 -10.22 18.39 -13.73
CA ILE A 272 -9.40 18.86 -12.60
C ILE A 272 -8.22 19.65 -13.16
N SER A 273 -8.00 20.87 -12.65
CA SER A 273 -6.82 21.66 -13.03
C SER A 273 -5.55 21.01 -12.47
N SER A 274 -4.46 21.06 -13.24
CA SER A 274 -3.17 20.47 -12.85
C SER A 274 -2.68 20.90 -11.46
N GLY A 275 -2.90 22.16 -11.08
CA GLY A 275 -2.55 22.65 -9.74
C GLY A 275 -3.30 21.95 -8.60
N LYS A 276 -4.55 21.53 -8.81
CA LYS A 276 -5.32 20.78 -7.81
C LYS A 276 -4.86 19.34 -7.70
N ASP A 277 -4.55 18.71 -8.83
CA ASP A 277 -3.95 17.37 -8.86
C ASP A 277 -2.60 17.38 -8.13
N ILE A 278 -1.75 18.38 -8.40
CA ILE A 278 -0.46 18.54 -7.70
C ILE A 278 -0.68 18.71 -6.21
N ALA A 279 -1.57 19.62 -5.78
CA ALA A 279 -1.82 19.85 -4.35
C ALA A 279 -2.31 18.58 -3.63
N PHE A 280 -3.24 17.84 -4.26
CA PHE A 280 -3.79 16.63 -3.66
C PHE A 280 -2.79 15.46 -3.66
N LEU A 281 -2.05 15.25 -4.76
CA LEU A 281 -0.96 14.26 -4.80
C LEU A 281 0.15 14.61 -3.80
N SER A 282 0.49 15.89 -3.65
CA SER A 282 1.47 16.35 -2.65
C SER A 282 1.00 15.99 -1.26
N PHE A 283 -0.27 16.27 -0.95
CA PHE A 283 -0.87 15.92 0.32
C PHE A 283 -0.78 14.41 0.58
N LEU A 284 -1.20 13.55 -0.34
CA LEU A 284 -1.09 12.09 -0.19
C LEU A 284 0.36 11.63 -0.01
N CYS A 285 1.31 12.21 -0.73
CA CYS A 285 2.74 11.87 -0.59
C CYS A 285 3.32 12.34 0.76
N VAL A 286 2.88 13.49 1.29
CA VAL A 286 3.22 13.92 2.66
C VAL A 286 2.70 12.91 3.67
N LEU A 287 1.44 12.50 3.52
CA LEU A 287 0.84 11.50 4.41
C LEU A 287 1.59 10.17 4.34
N LEU A 288 1.91 9.72 3.12
CA LEU A 288 2.67 8.50 2.90
C LEU A 288 3.98 8.52 3.69
N GLY A 289 4.77 9.60 3.56
CA GLY A 289 6.04 9.74 4.26
C GLY A 289 5.92 9.86 5.79
N LEU A 290 4.89 10.54 6.31
CA LEU A 290 4.68 10.73 7.75
C LEU A 290 4.03 9.52 8.44
N ILE A 291 3.32 8.67 7.70
CA ILE A 291 2.79 7.39 8.19
C ILE A 291 3.87 6.32 8.10
N HIS A 292 4.51 6.19 6.93
CA HIS A 292 5.52 5.17 6.68
C HIS A 292 6.46 5.60 5.53
N LEU A 293 7.64 6.10 5.90
CA LEU A 293 8.63 6.61 4.97
C LEU A 293 9.08 5.63 3.84
N PRO A 294 9.24 4.32 4.06
CA PRO A 294 9.75 3.41 3.02
C PRO A 294 8.93 3.39 1.73
N GLU A 295 7.60 3.46 1.82
CA GLU A 295 6.71 3.42 0.67
C GLU A 295 6.80 4.72 -0.12
N LEU A 296 7.07 5.86 0.54
CA LEU A 296 7.37 7.12 -0.16
C LEU A 296 8.67 6.99 -0.96
N ILE A 297 9.73 6.42 -0.36
CA ILE A 297 11.02 6.23 -1.03
C ILE A 297 10.87 5.27 -2.22
N LEU A 298 10.22 4.12 -2.00
CA LEU A 298 9.92 3.16 -3.05
C LEU A 298 9.13 3.82 -4.17
N PHE A 299 8.09 4.59 -3.83
CA PHE A 299 7.25 5.26 -4.82
C PHE A 299 8.03 6.32 -5.61
N ASN A 300 8.93 7.06 -4.97
CA ASN A 300 9.82 8.01 -5.63
C ASN A 300 10.80 7.29 -6.60
N MET A 301 11.29 6.10 -6.23
CA MET A 301 12.08 5.23 -7.12
C MET A 301 11.26 4.67 -8.30
N ILE A 302 9.99 4.31 -8.08
CA ILE A 302 9.07 3.92 -9.15
C ILE A 302 8.82 5.08 -10.10
N ALA A 303 8.60 6.29 -9.57
CA ALA A 303 8.47 7.49 -10.39
C ALA A 303 9.74 7.74 -11.21
N PHE A 304 10.93 7.65 -10.61
CA PHE A 304 12.21 7.81 -11.29
C PHE A 304 12.39 6.83 -12.45
N THR A 305 12.23 5.53 -12.19
CA THR A 305 12.35 4.49 -13.22
C THR A 305 11.27 4.62 -14.29
N GLY A 306 10.04 4.93 -13.90
CA GLY A 306 8.93 5.23 -14.81
C GLY A 306 9.23 6.41 -15.74
N ILE A 307 9.73 7.52 -15.20
CA ILE A 307 10.11 8.71 -15.98
C ILE A 307 11.25 8.39 -16.95
N LEU A 308 12.28 7.65 -16.50
CA LEU A 308 13.41 7.27 -17.36
C LEU A 308 13.00 6.38 -18.53
N ILE A 309 12.03 5.49 -18.33
CA ILE A 309 11.63 4.49 -19.33
C ILE A 309 10.48 4.97 -20.20
N LEU A 310 9.45 5.58 -19.62
CA LEU A 310 8.22 5.99 -20.31
C LEU A 310 8.23 7.45 -20.72
N GLY A 311 9.05 8.29 -20.06
CA GLY A 311 9.13 9.71 -20.35
C GLY A 311 7.82 10.44 -20.09
N ARG A 312 7.52 11.42 -20.96
CA ARG A 312 6.30 12.23 -20.89
C ARG A 312 5.10 11.51 -21.52
N SER A 313 4.74 10.33 -20.99
CA SER A 313 3.52 9.65 -21.43
C SER A 313 2.28 10.48 -21.08
N PRO A 314 1.34 10.70 -22.01
CA PRO A 314 0.08 11.40 -21.70
C PRO A 314 -0.88 10.53 -20.85
N GLU A 315 -0.64 9.22 -20.76
CA GLU A 315 -1.48 8.29 -19.99
C GLU A 315 -1.15 8.27 -18.49
N ILE A 316 0.01 8.83 -18.11
CA ILE A 316 0.48 8.86 -16.73
C ILE A 316 0.86 10.30 -16.38
N LYS A 317 0.31 10.82 -15.29
CA LYS A 317 0.54 12.20 -14.81
C LYS A 317 1.92 12.43 -14.19
N PHE A 318 3.00 12.08 -14.90
CA PHE A 318 4.38 12.28 -14.43
C PHE A 318 4.73 13.75 -14.11
N PRO A 319 4.27 14.77 -14.87
CA PRO A 319 4.56 16.17 -14.54
C PRO A 319 3.99 16.59 -13.18
N GLU A 320 2.72 16.23 -12.93
CA GLU A 320 2.03 16.52 -11.67
C GLU A 320 2.66 15.71 -10.53
N LEU A 321 2.92 14.42 -10.77
CA LEU A 321 3.55 13.52 -9.80
C LEU A 321 4.94 14.01 -9.36
N SER A 322 5.82 14.37 -10.30
CA SER A 322 7.17 14.84 -9.97
C SER A 322 7.15 16.15 -9.17
N SER A 323 6.23 17.06 -9.50
CA SER A 323 6.01 18.29 -8.74
C SER A 323 5.52 17.98 -7.32
N ALA A 324 4.57 17.04 -7.20
CA ALA A 324 4.03 16.61 -5.92
C ALA A 324 5.07 15.93 -5.01
N LEU A 325 5.95 15.10 -5.57
CA LEU A 325 7.02 14.43 -4.83
C LEU A 325 8.05 15.43 -4.28
N ILE A 326 8.40 16.48 -5.02
CA ILE A 326 9.26 17.56 -4.50
C ILE A 326 8.56 18.24 -3.33
N ILE A 327 7.34 18.74 -3.53
CA ILE A 327 6.61 19.49 -2.50
C ILE A 327 6.50 18.65 -1.23
N ALA A 328 6.10 17.38 -1.39
CA ALA A 328 5.95 16.48 -0.26
C ALA A 328 7.27 16.20 0.47
N SER A 329 8.34 15.86 -0.26
CA SER A 329 9.64 15.57 0.34
C SER A 329 10.23 16.79 1.02
N SER A 330 10.10 17.97 0.43
CA SER A 330 10.53 19.24 1.03
C SER A 330 9.73 19.60 2.28
N ILE A 331 8.41 19.40 2.30
CA ILE A 331 7.58 19.61 3.49
C ILE A 331 8.01 18.67 4.61
N ILE A 332 8.17 17.37 4.33
CA ILE A 332 8.58 16.39 5.35
C ILE A 332 9.97 16.72 5.89
N LEU A 333 10.92 17.08 5.02
CA LEU A 333 12.26 17.49 5.42
C LEU A 333 12.23 18.74 6.30
N LEU A 334 11.49 19.77 5.88
CA LEU A 334 11.34 21.01 6.64
C LEU A 334 10.68 20.76 7.99
N MET A 335 9.64 19.93 8.06
CA MET A 335 9.02 19.53 9.33
C MET A 335 10.04 18.90 10.26
N ASN A 336 10.85 17.95 9.77
CA ASN A 336 11.91 17.32 10.57
C ASN A 336 12.96 18.34 11.06
N ILE A 337 13.41 19.25 10.19
CA ILE A 337 14.37 20.30 10.57
C ILE A 337 13.77 21.22 11.64
N ILE A 338 12.55 21.73 11.43
CA ILE A 338 11.85 22.59 12.39
C ILE A 338 11.73 21.88 13.73
N THR A 339 11.26 20.64 13.76
CA THR A 339 11.10 19.93 15.03
C THR A 339 12.45 19.68 15.71
N SER A 340 13.49 19.32 14.94
CA SER A 340 14.85 19.14 15.49
C SER A 340 15.40 20.42 16.13
N PHE A 341 15.11 21.58 15.54
CA PHE A 341 15.60 22.88 15.99
C PHE A 341 14.86 23.38 17.25
N PHE A 342 13.52 23.31 17.24
CA PHE A 342 12.70 23.89 18.30
C PHE A 342 12.65 23.05 19.57
N LEU A 343 12.86 21.74 19.49
CA LEU A 343 12.56 20.82 20.61
C LEU A 343 13.79 20.08 21.13
N LYS A 344 14.94 20.76 21.09
CA LYS A 344 16.24 20.41 21.69
C LYS A 344 16.28 18.99 22.28
N ASN A 345 16.86 18.05 21.52
CA ASN A 345 17.02 16.61 21.81
C ASN A 345 15.86 15.67 21.45
N THR A 346 14.78 16.16 20.85
CA THR A 346 13.69 15.31 20.32
C THR A 346 13.65 15.33 18.80
N LEU A 347 14.65 14.70 18.19
CA LEU A 347 14.53 14.31 16.79
C LEU A 347 13.29 13.40 16.63
N ILE A 348 12.24 13.87 15.94
CA ILE A 348 11.06 13.04 15.58
C ILE A 348 11.55 11.74 14.94
N MET A 349 12.61 11.84 14.15
CA MET A 349 13.23 10.75 13.41
C MET A 349 14.74 10.77 13.68
N SER A 350 15.35 9.61 13.97
CA SER A 350 16.80 9.48 14.21
C SER A 350 17.66 10.18 13.16
N GLU A 351 18.90 10.57 13.49
CA GLU A 351 19.84 11.23 12.55
C GLU A 351 19.96 10.48 11.21
N PHE A 352 20.03 9.15 11.25
CA PHE A 352 19.99 8.27 10.08
C PHE A 352 18.78 8.50 9.15
N THR A 353 17.63 8.87 9.71
CA THR A 353 16.43 9.16 8.93
C THR A 353 16.50 10.51 8.23
N LEU A 354 17.22 11.49 8.78
CA LEU A 354 17.41 12.79 8.13
C LEU A 354 18.20 12.63 6.83
N GLU A 355 19.27 11.81 6.85
CA GLU A 355 20.07 11.50 5.66
C GLU A 355 19.23 10.84 4.58
N ILE A 356 18.41 9.85 4.96
CA ILE A 356 17.46 9.19 4.05
C ILE A 356 16.46 10.20 3.46
N LEU A 357 15.94 11.13 4.27
CA LEU A 357 15.00 12.16 3.82
C LEU A 357 15.66 13.15 2.86
N VAL A 358 16.92 13.53 3.10
CA VAL A 358 17.71 14.36 2.18
C VAL A 358 17.92 13.63 0.85
N ALA A 359 18.35 12.37 0.89
CA ALA A 359 18.51 11.55 -0.32
C ALA A 359 17.20 11.40 -1.11
N ASN A 360 16.09 11.14 -0.42
CA ASN A 360 14.76 11.07 -1.03
C ASN A 360 14.35 12.42 -1.64
N THR A 361 14.65 13.54 -0.98
CA THR A 361 14.38 14.88 -1.50
C THR A 361 15.20 15.16 -2.75
N ILE A 362 16.49 14.81 -2.77
CA ILE A 362 17.36 14.92 -3.95
C ILE A 362 16.79 14.08 -5.10
N LEU A 363 16.35 12.85 -4.85
CA LEU A 363 15.71 12.01 -5.86
C LEU A 363 14.44 12.64 -6.42
N ALA A 364 13.61 13.27 -5.57
CA ALA A 364 12.42 13.99 -6.03
C ALA A 364 12.79 15.19 -6.92
N PHE A 365 13.85 15.93 -6.59
CA PHE A 365 14.40 16.99 -7.44
C PHE A 365 14.86 16.45 -8.79
N ILE A 366 15.62 15.34 -8.79
CA ILE A 366 16.05 14.67 -10.01
C ILE A 366 14.84 14.32 -10.88
N ASN A 367 13.79 13.73 -10.32
CA ASN A 367 12.56 13.38 -11.04
C ASN A 367 11.93 14.59 -11.75
N TYR A 368 11.81 15.73 -11.07
CA TYR A 368 11.28 16.95 -11.67
C TYR A 368 12.16 17.51 -12.78
N PHE A 369 13.47 17.55 -12.58
CA PHE A 369 14.39 18.04 -13.62
C PHE A 369 14.42 17.12 -14.83
N LEU A 370 14.38 15.79 -14.63
CA LEU A 370 14.20 14.82 -15.70
C LEU A 370 12.91 15.11 -16.47
N MET A 371 11.81 15.39 -15.78
CA MET A 371 10.54 15.73 -16.42
C MET A 371 10.56 17.04 -17.20
N LYS A 372 11.42 18.01 -16.84
CA LYS A 372 11.62 19.27 -17.60
C LYS A 372 12.63 19.14 -18.73
N SER A 373 13.53 18.18 -18.66
CA SER A 373 14.58 17.98 -19.66
C SER A 373 14.06 17.37 -20.97
N ASN A 374 14.41 17.98 -22.11
CA ASN A 374 14.16 17.40 -23.43
C ASN A 374 15.07 16.18 -23.73
N CYS A 375 16.15 15.99 -22.96
CA CYS A 375 17.04 14.84 -23.10
C CYS A 375 16.31 13.52 -22.79
N VAL A 376 15.44 13.54 -21.78
CA VAL A 376 14.66 12.36 -21.35
C VAL A 376 13.77 11.85 -22.46
N VAL A 377 13.11 12.73 -23.22
CA VAL A 377 12.27 12.34 -24.36
C VAL A 377 13.07 11.55 -25.42
N ARG A 378 14.33 11.91 -25.66
CA ARG A 378 15.19 11.18 -26.60
C ARG A 378 15.62 9.82 -26.04
N LEU A 379 16.03 9.78 -24.76
CA LEU A 379 16.47 8.56 -24.10
C LEU A 379 15.34 7.54 -23.97
N THR A 380 14.14 8.00 -23.57
CA THR A 380 12.96 7.15 -23.36
C THR A 380 12.55 6.48 -24.66
N SER A 381 12.47 7.21 -25.77
CA SER A 381 12.09 6.63 -27.07
C SER A 381 12.99 5.46 -27.49
N LYS A 382 14.27 5.46 -27.11
CA LYS A 382 15.20 4.34 -27.34
C LYS A 382 15.00 3.21 -26.34
N LEU A 383 14.86 3.54 -25.05
CA LEU A 383 14.67 2.56 -23.98
C LEU A 383 13.33 1.83 -24.11
N THR A 384 12.22 2.54 -24.33
CA THR A 384 10.90 1.93 -24.57
C THR A 384 10.96 0.98 -25.77
N LYS A 385 11.55 1.40 -26.90
CA LYS A 385 11.71 0.52 -28.08
C LYS A 385 12.54 -0.73 -27.78
N ARG A 386 13.60 -0.60 -26.97
CA ARG A 386 14.45 -1.74 -26.57
C ARG A 386 13.74 -2.67 -25.59
N LEU A 387 13.01 -2.13 -24.61
CA LEU A 387 12.22 -2.90 -23.65
C LEU A 387 11.07 -3.62 -24.34
N VAL A 388 10.43 -2.98 -25.33
CA VAL A 388 9.36 -3.57 -26.15
C VAL A 388 9.93 -4.46 -27.27
N ASN A 389 11.22 -4.83 -27.22
CA ASN A 389 11.77 -5.86 -28.12
C ASN A 389 11.19 -7.24 -27.76
N LYS A 390 10.01 -7.52 -28.32
CA LYS A 390 9.17 -8.69 -28.05
C LYS A 390 9.94 -10.01 -27.92
N PRO A 391 10.80 -10.42 -28.88
CA PRO A 391 11.50 -11.71 -28.78
C PRO A 391 12.43 -11.80 -27.57
N ARG A 392 13.22 -10.75 -27.28
CA ARG A 392 14.13 -10.77 -26.12
C ARG A 392 13.37 -10.81 -24.80
N LEU A 393 12.30 -10.03 -24.70
CA LEU A 393 11.49 -9.99 -23.49
C LEU A 393 10.74 -11.32 -23.28
N ASN A 394 10.25 -11.95 -24.34
CA ASN A 394 9.64 -13.28 -24.26
C ASN A 394 10.65 -14.32 -23.73
N VAL A 395 11.90 -14.32 -24.22
CA VAL A 395 12.95 -15.22 -23.70
C VAL A 395 13.23 -14.97 -22.23
N LEU A 396 13.31 -13.71 -21.79
CA LEU A 396 13.49 -13.37 -20.38
C LEU A 396 12.32 -13.84 -19.50
N LEU A 397 11.09 -13.68 -19.98
CA LEU A 397 9.89 -14.15 -19.29
C LEU A 397 9.83 -15.69 -19.21
N ASP A 398 10.21 -16.38 -20.28
CA ASP A 398 10.29 -17.85 -20.31
C ASP A 398 11.39 -18.35 -19.35
N GLY A 399 12.55 -17.67 -19.32
CA GLY A 399 13.60 -17.94 -18.34
C GLY A 399 13.14 -17.70 -16.89
N ALA A 400 12.43 -16.60 -16.63
CA ALA A 400 11.86 -16.32 -15.32
C ALA A 400 10.84 -17.40 -14.89
N LEU A 401 10.02 -17.90 -15.82
CA LEU A 401 9.08 -18.98 -15.55
C LEU A 401 9.81 -20.29 -15.19
N ILE A 402 10.87 -20.64 -15.91
CA ILE A 402 11.72 -21.80 -15.61
C ILE A 402 12.34 -21.67 -14.22
N ILE A 403 12.85 -20.48 -13.86
CA ILE A 403 13.42 -20.23 -12.53
C ILE A 403 12.35 -20.41 -11.43
N LEU A 404 11.13 -19.88 -11.62
CA LEU A 404 10.05 -20.04 -10.65
C LEU A 404 9.62 -21.51 -10.51
N LEU A 405 9.48 -22.25 -11.62
CA LEU A 405 9.14 -23.67 -11.59
C LEU A 405 10.23 -24.50 -10.91
N SER A 406 11.49 -24.23 -11.23
CA SER A 406 12.64 -24.92 -10.64
C SER A 406 12.76 -24.63 -9.15
N GLY A 407 12.54 -23.37 -8.74
CA GLY A 407 12.54 -22.98 -7.33
C GLY A 407 11.42 -23.67 -6.53
N LEU A 408 10.22 -23.76 -7.10
CA LEU A 408 9.10 -24.48 -6.48
C LEU A 408 9.39 -25.98 -6.37
N ALA A 409 9.90 -26.60 -7.43
CA ALA A 409 10.24 -28.02 -7.43
C ALA A 409 11.35 -28.32 -6.40
N ALA A 410 12.41 -27.51 -6.36
CA ALA A 410 13.49 -27.66 -5.38
C ALA A 410 12.95 -27.54 -3.94
N TRP A 411 12.08 -26.56 -3.67
CA TRP A 411 11.47 -26.41 -2.35
C TRP A 411 10.52 -27.56 -1.99
N LEU A 412 9.75 -28.11 -2.94
CA LEU A 412 8.87 -29.26 -2.68
C LEU A 412 9.64 -30.56 -2.42
N ILE A 413 10.82 -30.72 -3.01
CA ILE A 413 11.71 -31.87 -2.77
C ILE A 413 12.27 -31.81 -1.35
N ASP A 414 12.77 -30.65 -0.93
CA ASP A 414 13.27 -30.44 0.43
C ASP A 414 12.90 -29.04 0.96
N PRO A 415 11.73 -28.93 1.63
CA PRO A 415 11.29 -27.67 2.24
C PRO A 415 12.21 -27.18 3.38
N THR A 416 13.09 -28.05 3.91
CA THR A 416 13.97 -27.74 5.05
C THR A 416 15.28 -27.07 4.64
N VAL A 417 15.61 -27.04 3.34
CA VAL A 417 16.73 -26.24 2.79
C VAL A 417 16.61 -24.79 3.24
N PHE A 418 15.38 -24.29 3.37
CA PHE A 418 15.08 -22.96 3.85
C PHE A 418 14.43 -22.96 5.25
N SER A 419 14.79 -21.96 6.06
CA SER A 419 14.09 -21.62 7.31
C SER A 419 14.19 -20.12 7.52
N PHE A 420 13.10 -19.48 7.95
CA PHE A 420 13.07 -18.05 8.23
C PHE A 420 14.14 -17.62 9.26
N SER A 421 14.50 -18.49 10.20
CA SER A 421 15.56 -18.21 11.18
C SER A 421 16.91 -17.86 10.53
N LYS A 422 17.21 -18.35 9.33
CA LYS A 422 18.48 -18.10 8.61
C LYS A 422 18.64 -16.65 8.13
N VAL A 423 17.57 -15.87 8.18
CA VAL A 423 17.36 -14.63 7.42
C VAL A 423 16.46 -13.64 8.16
N ALA A 424 16.10 -13.96 9.41
CA ALA A 424 15.19 -13.18 10.25
C ALA A 424 15.76 -11.78 10.58
N THR A 425 17.07 -11.62 10.52
CA THR A 425 17.76 -10.35 10.78
C THR A 425 17.71 -9.39 9.59
N THR A 426 17.70 -9.91 8.36
CA THR A 426 17.81 -9.11 7.13
C THR A 426 16.50 -9.01 6.36
N TYR A 427 15.57 -9.94 6.64
CA TYR A 427 14.32 -10.12 5.90
C TYR A 427 14.53 -10.25 4.37
N TYR A 428 15.72 -10.70 3.97
CA TYR A 428 16.11 -10.98 2.58
C TYR A 428 15.36 -12.21 2.07
N VAL A 429 14.63 -12.13 0.96
CA VAL A 429 13.85 -13.29 0.46
C VAL A 429 14.66 -14.02 -0.60
N PRO A 430 15.21 -15.24 -0.37
CA PRO A 430 15.95 -15.97 -1.40
C PRO A 430 15.12 -16.13 -2.67
N THR A 431 15.74 -16.01 -3.85
CA THR A 431 15.04 -16.07 -5.13
C THR A 431 14.25 -17.40 -5.29
N MET A 432 14.76 -18.50 -4.75
CA MET A 432 14.06 -19.80 -4.73
C MET A 432 12.74 -19.78 -3.93
N MET A 433 12.56 -18.83 -3.00
CA MET A 433 11.36 -18.68 -2.18
C MET A 433 10.29 -17.78 -2.82
N TYR A 434 10.60 -17.09 -3.93
CA TYR A 434 9.61 -16.30 -4.68
C TYR A 434 8.39 -17.12 -5.11
N PRO A 435 8.52 -18.28 -5.77
CA PRO A 435 7.35 -19.08 -6.16
C PRO A 435 6.56 -19.57 -4.94
N VAL A 436 7.25 -19.90 -3.84
CA VAL A 436 6.61 -20.36 -2.60
C VAL A 436 5.77 -19.25 -1.96
N THR A 437 6.26 -18.02 -1.95
CA THR A 437 5.61 -16.89 -1.28
C THR A 437 4.58 -16.16 -2.15
N LEU A 438 4.78 -16.15 -3.47
CA LEU A 438 3.90 -15.46 -4.42
C LEU A 438 2.91 -16.40 -5.09
N GLY A 439 3.10 -17.73 -4.99
CA GLY A 439 2.13 -18.73 -5.40
C GLY A 439 1.78 -18.71 -6.89
N LEU A 440 0.61 -19.27 -7.21
CA LEU A 440 0.04 -19.33 -8.56
C LEU A 440 -0.01 -17.96 -9.28
N PRO A 441 -0.34 -16.84 -8.60
CA PRO A 441 -0.40 -15.52 -9.25
C PRO A 441 0.90 -15.13 -9.96
N SER A 442 2.07 -15.52 -9.44
CA SER A 442 3.36 -15.20 -10.07
C SER A 442 3.53 -15.89 -11.44
N PHE A 443 3.11 -17.14 -11.58
CA PHE A 443 3.18 -17.90 -12.83
C PHE A 443 2.22 -17.33 -13.88
N LEU A 444 0.97 -17.09 -13.47
CA LEU A 444 -0.05 -16.49 -14.33
C LEU A 444 0.31 -15.06 -14.73
N ALA A 445 0.94 -14.29 -13.84
CA ALA A 445 1.40 -12.94 -14.14
C ALA A 445 2.43 -12.92 -15.26
N ILE A 446 3.38 -13.86 -15.31
CA ILE A 446 4.35 -13.95 -16.41
C ILE A 446 3.62 -14.16 -17.75
N LEU A 447 2.63 -15.05 -17.78
CA LEU A 447 1.80 -15.28 -18.97
C LEU A 447 0.99 -14.03 -19.34
N GLY A 448 0.41 -13.33 -18.36
CA GLY A 448 -0.32 -12.09 -18.57
C GLY A 448 0.56 -10.94 -19.07
N ILE A 449 1.79 -10.81 -18.58
CA ILE A 449 2.78 -9.85 -19.04
C ILE A 449 3.15 -10.17 -20.49
N LYS A 450 3.46 -11.44 -20.80
CA LYS A 450 3.76 -11.93 -22.16
C LYS A 450 2.63 -11.62 -23.13
N SER A 451 1.40 -11.90 -22.72
CA SER A 451 0.17 -11.58 -23.43
C SER A 451 0.07 -10.08 -23.74
N THR A 452 0.22 -9.24 -22.71
CA THR A 452 0.16 -7.78 -22.82
C THR A 452 1.21 -7.21 -23.78
N ILE A 453 2.45 -7.68 -23.70
CA ILE A 453 3.56 -7.21 -24.56
C ILE A 453 3.33 -7.64 -26.02
N ASN A 454 2.81 -8.85 -26.24
CA ASN A 454 2.62 -9.39 -27.57
C ASN A 454 1.40 -8.79 -28.30
N SER A 455 0.47 -8.15 -27.57
CA SER A 455 -0.67 -7.42 -28.14
C SER A 455 -0.25 -6.39 -29.21
N LYS A 456 -1.21 -6.03 -30.09
CA LYS A 456 -0.98 -5.06 -31.19
C LYS A 456 -0.68 -3.65 -30.68
N LYS A 457 -1.22 -3.29 -29.51
CA LYS A 457 -1.02 -1.99 -28.86
C LYS A 457 -0.66 -2.22 -27.40
N THR A 458 0.60 -1.98 -27.06
CA THR A 458 1.05 -2.05 -25.67
C THR A 458 0.37 -0.94 -24.87
N ASP A 459 -0.42 -1.31 -23.87
CA ASP A 459 -1.03 -0.38 -22.93
C ASP A 459 0.06 0.22 -22.02
N ILE A 460 0.19 1.56 -22.01
CA ILE A 460 1.27 2.23 -21.27
C ILE A 460 1.03 2.11 -19.76
N LYS A 461 -0.22 2.04 -19.30
CA LYS A 461 -0.55 1.84 -17.89
C LYS A 461 -0.07 0.48 -17.41
N LEU A 462 -0.29 -0.58 -18.20
CA LEU A 462 0.23 -1.91 -17.87
C LEU A 462 1.75 -1.96 -17.97
N LEU A 463 2.36 -1.30 -18.96
CA LEU A 463 3.82 -1.21 -19.02
C LEU A 463 4.41 -0.52 -17.78
N PHE A 464 3.75 0.50 -17.26
CA PHE A 464 4.14 1.15 -16.00
C PHE A 464 4.03 0.20 -14.79
N LEU A 465 3.05 -0.70 -14.76
CA LEU A 465 3.00 -1.75 -13.72
C LEU A 465 4.16 -2.74 -13.84
N VAL A 466 4.57 -3.13 -15.06
CA VAL A 466 5.75 -3.98 -15.25
C VAL A 466 7.00 -3.28 -14.72
N ILE A 467 7.17 -1.99 -15.03
CA ILE A 467 8.29 -1.19 -14.52
C ILE A 467 8.23 -1.11 -13.00
N SER A 468 7.06 -0.83 -12.43
CA SER A 468 6.85 -0.78 -10.99
C SER A 468 7.24 -2.10 -10.33
N LEU A 469 6.80 -3.24 -10.86
CA LEU A 469 7.15 -4.59 -10.40
C LEU A 469 8.66 -4.82 -10.37
N LEU A 470 9.35 -4.54 -11.48
CA LEU A 470 10.80 -4.74 -11.60
C LEU A 470 11.57 -3.80 -10.66
N THR A 471 11.15 -2.55 -10.55
CA THR A 471 11.72 -1.57 -9.64
C THR A 471 11.55 -2.01 -8.19
N THR A 472 10.36 -2.48 -7.80
CA THR A 472 10.09 -2.95 -6.44
C THR A 472 10.95 -4.17 -6.07
N ILE A 473 11.06 -5.15 -6.97
CA ILE A 473 11.93 -6.33 -6.75
C ILE A 473 13.39 -5.88 -6.59
N SER A 474 13.90 -5.05 -7.51
CA SER A 474 15.29 -4.58 -7.50
C SER A 474 15.60 -3.74 -6.26
N PHE A 475 14.67 -2.86 -5.88
CA PHE A 475 14.81 -2.01 -4.69
C PHE A 475 14.78 -2.83 -3.40
N GLY A 476 13.90 -3.82 -3.28
CA GLY A 476 13.86 -4.72 -2.13
C GLY A 476 15.15 -5.52 -1.97
N LYS A 477 15.72 -6.01 -3.08
CA LYS A 477 17.02 -6.69 -3.09
C LYS A 477 18.15 -5.77 -2.66
N LEU A 478 18.18 -4.54 -3.21
CA LEU A 478 19.18 -3.53 -2.86
C LEU A 478 19.12 -3.19 -1.37
N ILE A 479 17.93 -2.94 -0.82
CA ILE A 479 17.76 -2.64 0.60
C ILE A 479 18.26 -3.79 1.46
N SER A 480 17.91 -5.03 1.13
CA SER A 480 18.36 -6.17 1.93
C SER A 480 19.87 -6.37 1.87
N ALA A 481 20.50 -6.07 0.72
CA ALA A 481 21.95 -6.05 0.60
C ALA A 481 22.57 -4.95 1.48
N ILE A 482 22.00 -3.75 1.49
CA ILE A 482 22.46 -2.67 2.37
C ILE A 482 22.30 -3.06 3.85
N VAL A 483 21.17 -3.66 4.24
CA VAL A 483 20.92 -4.11 5.63
C VAL A 483 21.87 -5.24 6.04
N MET A 484 22.29 -6.11 5.12
CA MET A 484 23.29 -7.14 5.41
C MET A 484 24.66 -6.55 5.75
N GLU A 485 25.04 -5.45 5.11
CA GLU A 485 26.35 -4.80 5.31
C GLU A 485 26.34 -3.74 6.43
N ILE A 486 25.21 -3.06 6.63
CA ILE A 486 25.05 -1.99 7.62
C ILE A 486 24.27 -2.52 8.82
N VAL A 487 25.01 -2.94 9.85
CA VAL A 487 24.51 -3.60 11.08
C VAL A 487 23.45 -2.80 11.84
N ASP A 488 23.42 -1.47 11.67
CA ASP A 488 22.58 -0.55 12.46
C ASP A 488 21.26 -0.10 11.78
N ILE A 489 20.93 -0.59 10.58
CA ILE A 489 19.61 -0.30 10.02
C ILE A 489 18.57 -1.12 10.78
N PRO A 490 17.48 -0.51 11.31
CA PRO A 490 16.46 -1.27 12.01
C PRO A 490 16.01 -2.45 11.16
N ALA A 491 16.21 -3.67 11.68
CA ALA A 491 16.03 -4.95 10.98
C ALA A 491 14.67 -5.10 10.28
N ALA A 492 13.70 -4.24 10.56
CA ALA A 492 12.37 -4.27 9.96
C ALA A 492 12.31 -3.84 8.46
N TYR A 493 13.35 -3.23 7.89
CA TYR A 493 13.34 -2.71 6.52
C TYR A 493 14.04 -3.67 5.53
N GLY A 494 13.43 -4.81 5.21
CA GLY A 494 13.95 -5.73 4.20
C GLY A 494 13.02 -5.95 3.01
N GLU A 495 13.49 -6.74 2.04
CA GLU A 495 12.83 -7.03 0.77
C GLU A 495 11.38 -7.49 0.94
N LYS A 496 11.14 -8.36 1.93
CA LYS A 496 9.81 -8.93 2.20
C LYS A 496 8.75 -7.83 2.31
N ARG A 497 9.06 -6.67 2.88
CA ARG A 497 8.14 -5.54 3.05
C ARG A 497 7.46 -5.11 1.74
N PHE A 498 8.10 -5.28 0.60
CA PHE A 498 7.54 -4.82 -0.67
C PHE A 498 6.73 -5.88 -1.43
N PHE A 499 6.63 -7.10 -0.87
CA PHE A 499 5.88 -8.20 -1.48
C PHE A 499 4.40 -7.91 -1.70
N PRO A 500 3.68 -7.17 -0.83
CA PRO A 500 2.30 -6.84 -1.10
C PRO A 500 2.11 -6.01 -2.39
N LEU A 501 3.05 -5.12 -2.72
CA LEU A 501 3.03 -4.40 -3.99
C LEU A 501 3.28 -5.34 -5.18
N ILE A 502 4.31 -6.18 -5.06
CA ILE A 502 4.66 -7.19 -6.07
C ILE A 502 3.43 -8.06 -6.35
N TYR A 503 2.77 -8.51 -5.29
CA TYR A 503 1.65 -9.45 -5.35
C TYR A 503 0.38 -8.85 -5.96
N ILE A 504 0.01 -7.61 -5.62
CA ILE A 504 -1.15 -6.96 -6.24
C ILE A 504 -0.90 -6.69 -7.74
N ILE A 505 0.32 -6.31 -8.12
CA ILE A 505 0.68 -6.11 -9.53
C ILE A 505 0.61 -7.45 -10.29
N GLN A 506 1.16 -8.52 -9.71
CA GLN A 506 1.05 -9.86 -10.29
C GLN A 506 -0.40 -10.30 -10.40
N SER A 507 -1.25 -10.00 -9.42
CA SER A 507 -2.67 -10.32 -9.45
C SER A 507 -3.41 -9.62 -10.60
N ILE A 508 -3.02 -8.40 -10.97
CA ILE A 508 -3.53 -7.69 -12.16
C ILE A 508 -3.17 -8.48 -13.43
N PHE A 509 -1.89 -8.81 -13.62
CA PHE A 509 -1.46 -9.56 -14.80
C PHE A 509 -2.01 -10.99 -14.85
N ALA A 510 -2.12 -11.66 -13.70
CA ALA A 510 -2.64 -13.02 -13.60
C ALA A 510 -4.09 -13.15 -14.08
N SER A 511 -4.87 -12.07 -14.01
CA SER A 511 -6.26 -12.07 -14.48
C SER A 511 -6.41 -12.08 -16.01
N ILE A 512 -5.44 -11.51 -16.73
CA ILE A 512 -5.48 -11.35 -18.19
C ILE A 512 -5.56 -12.69 -18.93
N PRO A 513 -4.70 -13.71 -18.67
CA PRO A 513 -4.81 -15.00 -19.36
C PRO A 513 -6.08 -15.76 -19.01
N LEU A 514 -6.71 -15.48 -17.85
CA LEU A 514 -7.91 -16.18 -17.39
C LEU A 514 -9.20 -15.69 -18.05
N THR A 515 -9.22 -14.47 -18.61
CA THR A 515 -10.41 -13.95 -19.31
C THR A 515 -10.46 -14.33 -20.79
N GLY A 516 -9.36 -14.85 -21.34
CA GLY A 516 -9.28 -15.27 -22.76
C GLY A 516 -9.33 -14.12 -23.77
N THR A 517 -9.24 -12.86 -23.30
CA THR A 517 -9.33 -11.65 -24.12
C THR A 517 -7.95 -11.04 -24.34
N LEU A 518 -7.53 -10.94 -25.60
CA LEU A 518 -6.40 -10.13 -26.08
C LEU A 518 -6.82 -9.23 -27.24
#